data_AF-A0AAJ1EU72-F1
#
_entry.id   AF-A0AAJ1EU72-F1
#
_cell.length_a   1.000
_cell.length_b   1.000
_cell.length_c   1.000
_cell.angle_alpha   90.00
_cell.angle_beta   90.00
_cell.angle_gamma   90.00
#
_symmetry.space_group_name_H-M   'P 1'
#
loop_
_entity.id
_entity.type
_entity.pdbx_description
1 polymer ?
#
loop_
_entity_poly.entity_id
_entity_poly.type
_entity_poly.pdbx_seq_one_letter_code
_entity_poly.pdbx_strand_id
1 'polypeptide(L)'
;SMNNEQYQEFHNNPEFIEITINHETLVQESQLASSWDMERRGMFASRIPGTWGDGEQTLVLPTEQVFRTDDGKTYIGFVERKEKQLILNADGSMVPSEKRSTGERLYAERYEPVSRKFGKKES
;
A
#
# COMPACT_ATOMS: atom_id res chain seq x y z
N SER A 1 8.38 13.70 -11.22
CA SER A 1 7.24 14.63 -11.14
C SER A 1 5.98 13.80 -11.05
N MET A 2 5.12 14.06 -10.07
CA MET A 2 3.84 13.38 -9.94
C MET A 2 3.02 13.65 -11.21
N ASN A 3 2.48 12.61 -11.84
CA ASN A 3 1.57 12.80 -12.97
C ASN A 3 0.24 13.32 -12.42
N ASN A 4 0.12 14.65 -12.36
CA ASN A 4 -0.91 15.32 -11.56
C ASN A 4 -2.32 14.92 -12.01
N GLU A 5 -2.56 14.74 -13.32
CA GLU A 5 -3.88 14.36 -13.84
C GLU A 5 -4.36 12.99 -13.34
N GLN A 6 -3.52 11.97 -13.43
CA GLN A 6 -3.86 10.61 -12.99
C GLN A 6 -4.01 10.53 -11.47
N TYR A 7 -3.15 11.25 -10.72
CA TYR A 7 -3.31 11.37 -9.28
C TYR A 7 -4.67 12.00 -8.93
N GLN A 8 -5.04 13.09 -9.59
CA GLN A 8 -6.33 13.75 -9.37
C GLN A 8 -7.51 12.85 -9.76
N GLU A 9 -7.38 12.03 -10.80
CA GLU A 9 -8.42 11.06 -11.16
C GLU A 9 -8.71 10.10 -10.01
N PHE A 10 -7.68 9.48 -9.43
CA PHE A 10 -7.89 8.58 -8.28
C PHE A 10 -8.31 9.33 -7.01
N HIS A 11 -7.71 10.48 -6.72
CA HIS A 11 -8.01 11.27 -5.51
C HIS A 11 -9.46 11.76 -5.48
N ASN A 12 -10.01 12.15 -6.63
CA ASN A 12 -11.39 12.61 -6.74
C ASN A 12 -12.39 11.46 -6.97
N ASN A 13 -11.93 10.23 -7.15
CA ASN A 13 -12.80 9.08 -7.37
C ASN A 13 -13.20 8.45 -6.02
N PRO A 14 -14.49 8.48 -5.65
CA PRO A 14 -14.97 7.94 -4.38
C PRO A 14 -14.82 6.42 -4.27
N GLU A 15 -14.56 5.68 -5.35
CA GLU A 15 -14.32 4.24 -5.28
C GLU A 15 -12.92 3.89 -4.79
N PHE A 16 -12.03 4.87 -4.61
CA PHE A 16 -10.67 4.66 -4.11
C PHE A 16 -10.46 5.28 -2.72
N ILE A 17 -9.51 4.71 -1.98
CA ILE A 17 -8.95 5.25 -0.74
C ILE A 17 -7.47 5.52 -0.95
N GLU A 18 -7.05 6.72 -0.59
CA GLU A 18 -5.65 7.11 -0.56
C GLU A 18 -4.94 6.52 0.68
N ILE A 19 -3.79 5.88 0.46
CA ILE A 19 -2.90 5.37 1.51
C ILE A 19 -1.50 5.94 1.37
N THR A 20 -0.85 6.18 2.50
CA THR A 20 0.55 6.61 2.55
C THR A 20 1.45 5.42 2.88
N ILE A 21 2.51 5.23 2.09
CA ILE A 21 3.44 4.11 2.19
C ILE A 21 4.85 4.68 2.39
N ASN A 22 5.46 4.45 3.54
CA ASN A 22 6.83 4.86 3.80
C ASN A 22 7.81 3.88 3.15
N HIS A 23 8.76 4.38 2.35
CA HIS A 23 9.69 3.55 1.60
C HIS A 23 10.57 2.69 2.50
N GLU A 24 11.20 3.29 3.52
CA GLU A 24 12.13 2.59 4.41
C GLU A 24 11.44 1.42 5.13
N THR A 25 10.32 1.68 5.80
CA THR A 25 9.67 0.70 6.69
C THR A 25 8.75 -0.30 5.98
N LEU A 26 8.08 0.11 4.90
CA LEU A 26 7.06 -0.72 4.23
C LEU A 26 7.53 -1.30 2.89
N VAL A 27 8.63 -0.80 2.32
CA VAL A 27 9.18 -1.33 1.06
C VAL A 27 10.54 -1.96 1.30
N GLN A 28 11.52 -1.18 1.75
CA GLN A 28 12.90 -1.63 1.90
C GLN A 28 13.06 -2.68 2.99
N GLU A 29 12.41 -2.51 4.14
CA GLU A 29 12.46 -3.48 5.24
C GLU A 29 11.54 -4.70 5.02
N SER A 30 10.72 -4.73 3.98
CA SER A 30 9.84 -5.87 3.69
C SER A 30 10.62 -7.05 3.15
N GLN A 31 10.21 -8.26 3.53
CA GLN A 31 10.82 -9.50 3.04
C GLN A 31 10.57 -9.70 1.54
N LEU A 32 9.36 -9.39 1.08
CA LEU A 32 8.95 -9.61 -0.31
C LEU A 32 9.04 -8.34 -1.15
N ALA A 33 8.63 -7.18 -0.62
CA ALA A 33 8.61 -5.96 -1.44
C ALA A 33 10.01 -5.51 -1.88
N SER A 34 11.05 -5.80 -1.09
CA SER A 34 12.44 -5.46 -1.43
C SER A 34 13.09 -6.43 -2.42
N SER A 35 12.59 -7.67 -2.51
CA SER A 35 13.20 -8.76 -3.28
C SER A 35 12.51 -9.05 -4.62
N TRP A 36 11.31 -8.51 -4.82
CA TRP A 36 10.48 -8.80 -5.98
C TRP A 36 10.59 -7.69 -7.03
N ASP A 37 11.08 -8.04 -8.22
CA ASP A 37 11.13 -7.14 -9.38
C ASP A 37 9.73 -6.99 -10.03
N MET A 38 8.80 -6.43 -9.26
CA MET A 38 7.38 -6.24 -9.59
C MET A 38 7.15 -5.05 -10.52
N GLU A 39 8.05 -4.06 -10.49
CA GLU A 39 7.96 -2.88 -11.35
C GLU A 39 7.98 -3.28 -12.84
N ARG A 40 8.79 -4.27 -13.22
CA ARG A 40 8.80 -4.82 -14.59
C ARG A 40 7.48 -5.46 -15.02
N ARG A 41 6.63 -5.83 -14.06
CA ARG A 41 5.31 -6.42 -14.29
C ARG A 41 4.18 -5.40 -14.14
N GLY A 42 4.49 -4.12 -13.98
CA GLY A 42 3.50 -3.07 -13.75
C GLY A 42 2.84 -3.17 -12.37
N MET A 43 3.51 -3.81 -11.39
CA MET A 43 3.00 -3.97 -10.03
C MET A 43 3.95 -3.31 -9.01
N PHE A 44 3.38 -2.84 -7.93
CA PHE A 44 4.05 -2.29 -6.76
C PHE A 44 3.69 -3.14 -5.55
N ALA A 45 4.68 -3.45 -4.73
CA ALA A 45 4.51 -4.24 -3.52
C ALA A 45 4.91 -3.43 -2.29
N SER A 46 4.17 -3.58 -1.19
CA SER A 46 4.56 -3.04 0.11
C SER A 46 4.00 -3.88 1.24
N ARG A 47 4.71 -3.96 2.36
CA ARG A 47 4.24 -4.58 3.59
C ARG A 47 2.99 -3.85 4.09
N ILE A 48 2.00 -4.61 4.54
CA ILE A 48 0.85 -4.08 5.26
C ILE A 48 1.29 -3.68 6.67
N PRO A 49 1.04 -2.44 7.13
CA PRO A 49 1.49 -1.97 8.44
C PRO A 49 1.06 -2.89 9.59
N GLY A 50 1.98 -3.12 10.52
CA GLY A 50 1.73 -3.96 11.70
C GLY A 50 1.77 -5.47 11.43
N THR A 51 2.32 -5.90 10.29
CA THR A 51 2.58 -7.32 9.97
C THR A 51 4.09 -7.54 9.79
N TRP A 52 4.66 -8.57 10.42
CA TRP A 52 6.11 -8.79 10.47
C TRP A 52 6.45 -10.28 10.61
N GLY A 53 7.68 -10.66 10.27
CA GLY A 53 8.18 -12.03 10.39
C GLY A 53 7.33 -13.02 9.60
N ASP A 54 7.04 -14.18 10.19
CA ASP A 54 6.21 -15.23 9.56
C ASP A 54 4.75 -14.78 9.30
N GLY A 55 4.29 -13.74 10.02
CA GLY A 55 2.96 -13.15 9.87
C GLY A 55 2.95 -11.93 8.95
N GLU A 56 4.06 -11.61 8.28
CA GLU A 56 4.12 -10.50 7.32
C GLU A 56 3.14 -10.72 6.17
N GLN A 57 2.45 -9.66 5.80
CA GLN A 57 1.60 -9.63 4.62
C GLN A 57 1.99 -8.47 3.71
N THR A 58 1.94 -8.72 2.41
CA THR A 58 2.31 -7.75 1.38
C THR A 58 1.07 -7.39 0.56
N LEU A 59 0.74 -6.10 0.51
CA LEU A 59 -0.24 -5.53 -0.41
C LEU A 59 0.43 -5.34 -1.77
N VAL A 60 -0.27 -5.75 -2.83
CA VAL A 60 0.17 -5.58 -4.21
C VAL A 60 -0.83 -4.69 -4.95
N LEU A 61 -0.33 -3.62 -5.55
CA LEU A 61 -1.10 -2.64 -6.33
C LEU A 61 -0.54 -2.52 -7.74
N PRO A 62 -1.33 -2.18 -8.76
CA PRO A 62 -0.82 -1.71 -10.04
C PRO A 62 0.07 -0.47 -9.85
N THR A 63 1.19 -0.36 -10.57
CA THR A 63 2.09 0.81 -10.47
C THR A 63 1.40 2.12 -10.83
N GLU A 64 0.40 2.07 -11.72
CA GLU A 64 -0.41 3.23 -12.10
C GLU A 64 -1.25 3.80 -10.95
N GLN A 65 -1.53 3.00 -9.91
CA GLN A 65 -2.23 3.42 -8.69
C GLN A 65 -1.26 3.94 -7.62
N VAL A 66 0.05 4.02 -7.90
CA VAL A 66 1.08 4.37 -6.92
C VAL A 66 1.94 5.53 -7.42
N PHE A 67 1.97 6.60 -6.63
CA PHE A 67 2.64 7.84 -6.94
C PHE A 67 3.78 8.09 -5.96
N ARG A 68 4.97 8.36 -6.48
CA ARG A 68 6.14 8.68 -5.65
C ARG A 68 6.10 10.15 -5.22
N THR A 69 6.30 10.42 -3.93
CA THR A 69 6.40 11.77 -3.34
C THR A 69 7.61 11.86 -2.41
N ASP A 70 7.88 13.04 -1.83
CA ASP A 70 8.94 13.30 -0.86
C ASP A 70 10.33 12.80 -1.33
N ASP A 71 10.66 13.08 -2.59
CA ASP A 71 11.89 12.61 -3.25
C ASP A 71 12.11 11.08 -3.21
N GLY A 72 11.02 10.31 -3.11
CA GLY A 72 11.06 8.84 -3.06
C GLY A 72 11.01 8.24 -1.67
N LYS A 73 10.94 9.05 -0.61
CA LYS A 73 10.81 8.55 0.77
C LYS A 73 9.41 8.03 1.07
N THR A 74 8.42 8.49 0.33
CA THR A 74 7.02 8.16 0.53
C THR A 74 6.35 7.87 -0.81
N TYR A 75 5.39 6.95 -0.79
CA TYR A 75 4.47 6.73 -1.89
C TYR A 75 3.06 7.00 -1.44
N ILE A 76 2.24 7.49 -2.36
CA ILE A 76 0.80 7.55 -2.24
C ILE A 76 0.21 6.44 -3.11
N GLY A 77 -0.47 5.50 -2.50
CA GLY A 77 -1.18 4.42 -3.19
C GLY A 77 -2.69 4.65 -3.16
N PHE A 78 -3.40 4.17 -4.17
CA PHE A 78 -4.86 4.16 -4.19
C PHE A 78 -5.37 2.73 -4.16
N VAL A 79 -6.30 2.46 -3.25
CA VAL A 79 -6.87 1.14 -3.01
C VAL A 79 -8.36 1.18 -3.31
N GLU A 80 -8.85 0.25 -4.13
CA GLU A 80 -10.28 0.14 -4.42
C GLU A 80 -11.08 -0.22 -3.17
N ARG A 81 -12.07 0.60 -2.82
CA ARG A 81 -12.82 0.53 -1.55
C ARG A 81 -13.48 -0.81 -1.32
N LYS A 82 -14.24 -1.25 -2.32
CA LYS A 82 -15.15 -2.40 -2.22
C LYS A 82 -14.50 -3.70 -2.67
N GLU A 83 -13.42 -3.62 -3.45
CA GLU A 83 -12.73 -4.80 -3.95
C GLU A 83 -11.82 -5.45 -2.91
N LYS A 84 -11.69 -6.77 -3.03
CA LYS A 84 -10.77 -7.55 -2.21
C LYS A 84 -9.36 -7.41 -2.74
N GLN A 85 -8.48 -6.84 -1.92
CA GLN A 85 -7.14 -6.48 -2.34
C GLN A 85 -6.25 -7.70 -2.56
N LEU A 86 -5.30 -7.62 -3.50
CA LEU A 86 -4.32 -8.68 -3.68
C LEU A 86 -3.31 -8.63 -2.52
N ILE A 87 -3.31 -9.69 -1.72
CA ILE A 87 -2.45 -9.80 -0.52
C ILE A 87 -1.70 -11.13 -0.58
N LEU A 88 -0.44 -11.07 -0.20
CA LEU A 88 0.48 -12.20 -0.15
C LEU A 88 0.97 -12.42 1.28
N ASN A 89 1.21 -13.68 1.65
CA ASN A 89 1.87 -14.03 2.90
C ASN A 89 3.39 -13.91 2.74
N ALA A 90 4.13 -13.96 3.85
CA ALA A 90 5.60 -13.85 3.90
C ALA A 90 6.34 -14.83 2.98
N ASP A 91 5.77 -16.01 2.70
CA ASP A 91 6.33 -17.02 1.79
C ASP A 91 6.04 -16.75 0.30
N GLY A 92 5.36 -15.65 -0.01
CA GLY A 92 4.95 -15.27 -1.36
C GLY A 92 3.65 -15.92 -1.83
N SER A 93 3.06 -16.82 -1.04
CA SER A 93 1.76 -17.42 -1.37
C SER A 93 0.64 -16.38 -1.31
N MET A 94 -0.33 -16.53 -2.20
CA MET A 94 -1.48 -15.63 -2.21
C MET A 94 -2.43 -15.96 -1.07
N VAL A 95 -2.86 -14.94 -0.32
CA VAL A 95 -3.93 -15.10 0.68
C VAL A 95 -5.21 -15.55 -0.07
N PRO A 96 -5.97 -16.55 0.40
CA PRO A 96 -7.22 -16.95 -0.25
C PRO A 96 -8.24 -15.81 -0.30
N SER A 97 -9.03 -15.72 -1.38
CA SER A 97 -9.95 -14.60 -1.62
C SER A 97 -10.96 -14.43 -0.46
N GLU A 98 -11.38 -15.52 0.16
CA GLU A 98 -12.36 -15.57 1.24
C GLU A 98 -11.82 -14.92 2.53
N LYS A 99 -10.49 -14.87 2.68
CA LYS A 99 -9.78 -14.31 3.83
C LYS A 99 -9.25 -12.89 3.58
N ARG A 100 -9.36 -12.36 2.36
CA ARG A 100 -8.89 -11.01 2.03
C ARG A 100 -9.90 -9.96 2.45
N SER A 101 -9.39 -8.86 3.02
CA SER A 101 -10.17 -7.67 3.32
C SER A 101 -10.46 -6.86 2.06
N THR A 102 -11.58 -6.13 2.09
CA THR A 102 -11.83 -5.03 1.14
C THR A 102 -10.85 -3.88 1.40
N GLY A 103 -10.68 -2.97 0.44
CA GLY A 103 -9.83 -1.79 0.62
C GLY A 103 -10.24 -0.93 1.81
N GLU A 104 -11.54 -0.71 2.00
CA GLU A 104 -12.07 0.06 3.13
C GLU A 104 -11.71 -0.56 4.49
N ARG A 105 -11.90 -1.86 4.62
CA ARG A 105 -11.56 -2.58 5.85
C ARG A 105 -10.05 -2.60 6.09
N LEU A 106 -9.26 -2.86 5.04
CA LEU A 106 -7.80 -2.84 5.13
C LEU A 106 -7.29 -1.47 5.58
N TYR A 107 -7.82 -0.38 5.01
CA TYR A 107 -7.48 0.97 5.39
C TYR A 107 -7.74 1.22 6.88
N ALA A 108 -8.98 1.00 7.33
CA ALA A 108 -9.40 1.26 8.70
C ALA A 108 -8.58 0.47 9.73
N GLU A 109 -8.28 -0.79 9.44
CA GLU A 109 -7.57 -1.68 10.37
C GLU A 109 -6.05 -1.45 10.39
N ARG A 110 -5.44 -1.01 9.27
CA ARG A 110 -3.97 -1.04 9.10
C ARG A 110 -3.33 0.31 8.76
N TYR A 111 -3.99 1.14 7.97
CA TYR A 111 -3.40 2.39 7.45
C TYR A 111 -3.88 3.63 8.21
N GLU A 112 -5.15 3.71 8.57
CA GLU A 112 -5.68 4.83 9.37
C GLU A 112 -4.99 4.98 10.74
N PRO A 113 -4.70 3.90 11.51
CA PRO A 113 -4.08 4.04 12.83
C PRO A 113 -2.65 4.60 12.77
N VAL A 114 -1.94 4.37 11.67
CA VAL A 114 -0.56 4.85 11.48
C VAL A 114 -0.54 6.27 10.91
N SER A 115 -1.48 6.64 10.02
CA SER A 115 -1.56 8.00 9.47
C SER A 115 -1.84 9.06 10.55
N ARG A 116 -2.67 8.73 11.55
CA ARG A 116 -2.96 9.61 12.68
C ARG A 116 -1.76 9.90 13.58
N LYS A 117 -0.72 9.04 13.58
CA LYS A 117 0.53 9.28 14.33
C LYS A 117 1.48 10.23 13.61
N PHE A 118 1.41 10.34 12.28
CA PHE A 118 2.19 11.31 11.51
C PHE A 118 1.61 12.73 11.58
N GLY A 119 0.30 12.89 11.83
CA GLY A 119 -0.36 14.20 11.98
C GLY A 119 -0.16 14.89 13.33
N LYS A 120 0.36 14.20 14.35
CA LYS A 120 0.74 14.82 15.63
C LYS A 120 2.22 15.18 15.62
N LYS A 121 2.57 16.30 15.00
CA LYS A 121 3.61 17.15 15.58
C LYS A 121 2.98 17.81 16.79
N GLU A 122 3.34 17.36 17.99
CA GLU A 122 3.11 18.16 19.19
C GLU A 122 3.74 19.54 18.95
N SER A 123 2.91 20.58 19.08
CA SER A 123 3.32 21.97 19.07
C SER A 123 3.91 22.35 20.42
#